data_AF-H6BNH9-F1
#
_entry.id   AF-H6BNH9-F1
#
_cell.length_a   1.000
_cell.length_b   1.000
_cell.length_c   1.000
_cell.angle_alpha   90.00
_cell.angle_beta   90.00
_cell.angle_gamma   90.00
#
_symmetry.space_group_name_H-M   'P 1'
#
loop_
_entity.id
_entity.type
_entity.pdbx_description
1 polymer ?
#
loop_
_entity_poly.entity_id
_entity_poly.type
_entity_poly.pdbx_seq_one_letter_code
_entity_poly.pdbx_strand_id
1 'polypeptide(L)'
;MDEDTVTILNNQNSPKHAWTPEDRRTLSLLTKLYNVSKADMRLIFNQMFRRRLQHEGFSEGVSLTTIRSQVAHLKRIGMGEYQAIQSMSLEDTYESFPIERGQIEAAAESLGISLLLLQVKDDNTRSNGFYNYDNREARTRSMTARSWIDYTDATVTEPDSSYIDSDSSGSWHTQSEEEEDAYH
;
A
#
# COMPACT_ATOMS: atom_id res chain seq x y z
N MET A 1 7.33 10.71 -45.78
CA MET A 1 7.14 9.46 -45.03
C MET A 1 7.51 9.76 -43.60
N ASP A 2 6.49 9.64 -42.76
CA ASP A 2 6.31 10.35 -41.49
C ASP A 2 6.97 9.59 -40.34
N GLU A 3 8.19 10.00 -39.95
CA GLU A 3 8.86 9.48 -38.73
C GLU A 3 8.04 9.74 -37.45
N ASP A 4 7.15 10.72 -37.45
CA ASP A 4 6.29 11.04 -36.31
C ASP A 4 5.17 10.01 -36.06
N THR A 5 4.85 9.13 -37.02
CA THR A 5 3.77 8.14 -36.84
C THR A 5 4.22 6.88 -36.07
N VAL A 6 5.51 6.58 -36.02
CA VAL A 6 6.03 5.38 -35.35
C VAL A 6 6.08 5.57 -33.82
N THR A 7 6.28 6.80 -33.35
CA THR A 7 6.39 7.13 -31.92
C THR A 7 5.04 7.01 -31.19
N ILE A 8 3.93 7.22 -31.89
CA ILE A 8 2.58 7.27 -31.29
C ILE A 8 2.05 5.86 -30.98
N LEU A 9 2.47 4.83 -31.72
CA LEU A 9 2.00 3.46 -31.52
C LEU A 9 2.74 2.70 -30.41
N ASN A 10 3.91 3.18 -29.97
CA ASN A 10 4.73 2.48 -28.98
C ASN A 10 4.38 2.79 -27.51
N ASN A 11 3.46 3.74 -27.27
CA ASN A 11 3.05 4.14 -25.93
C ASN A 11 2.03 3.17 -25.27
N GLN A 12 1.54 2.15 -25.99
CA GLN A 12 0.63 1.15 -25.43
C GLN A 12 1.32 0.13 -24.52
N ASN A 13 2.65 0.02 -24.57
CA ASN A 13 3.43 -0.95 -23.79
C ASN A 13 4.08 -0.36 -22.53
N SER A 14 3.74 0.86 -22.13
CA SER A 14 4.24 1.40 -20.86
C SER A 14 3.68 0.57 -19.69
N PRO A 15 4.54 0.15 -18.74
CA PRO A 15 4.09 -0.60 -17.58
C PRO A 15 3.04 0.20 -16.81
N LYS A 16 2.00 -0.47 -16.34
CA LYS A 16 0.91 0.13 -15.56
C LYS A 16 0.90 -0.46 -14.17
N HIS A 17 1.13 0.40 -13.18
CA HIS A 17 1.10 -0.03 -11.78
C HIS A 17 -0.34 -0.31 -11.35
N ALA A 18 -0.58 -1.52 -10.84
CA ALA A 18 -1.88 -1.92 -10.32
C ALA A 18 -1.99 -1.51 -8.84
N TRP A 19 -2.65 -0.37 -8.59
CA TRP A 19 -2.83 0.17 -7.24
C TRP A 19 -3.65 -0.76 -6.35
N THR A 20 -3.00 -1.48 -5.45
CA THR A 20 -3.62 -2.38 -4.48
C THR A 20 -4.26 -1.59 -3.31
N PRO A 21 -5.11 -2.21 -2.47
CA PRO A 21 -5.55 -1.60 -1.21
C PRO A 21 -4.38 -1.23 -0.29
N GLU A 22 -3.38 -2.11 -0.19
CA GLU A 22 -2.16 -1.89 0.61
C GLU A 22 -1.39 -0.62 0.18
N ASP A 23 -1.24 -0.38 -1.13
CA ASP A 23 -0.61 0.84 -1.65
C ASP A 23 -1.34 2.10 -1.18
N ARG A 24 -2.67 2.07 -1.28
CA ARG A 24 -3.54 3.20 -0.94
C ARG A 24 -3.51 3.45 0.56
N ARG A 25 -3.54 2.39 1.37
CA ARG A 25 -3.39 2.46 2.82
C ARG A 25 -2.06 3.09 3.21
N THR A 26 -0.96 2.61 2.62
CA THR A 26 0.40 3.14 2.88
C THR A 26 0.48 4.63 2.56
N LEU A 27 0.00 5.04 1.39
CA LEU A 27 -0.06 6.46 1.02
C LEU A 27 -0.97 7.28 1.96
N SER A 28 -2.08 6.69 2.43
CA SER A 28 -2.98 7.32 3.39
C SER A 28 -2.27 7.59 4.72
N LEU A 29 -1.60 6.57 5.27
CA LEU A 29 -0.83 6.66 6.51
C LEU A 29 0.31 7.68 6.39
N LEU A 30 1.07 7.64 5.29
CA LEU A 30 2.12 8.63 5.02
C LEU A 30 1.59 10.06 5.00
N THR A 31 0.38 10.29 4.47
CA THR A 31 -0.24 11.62 4.49
C THR A 31 -0.87 12.01 5.82
N LYS A 32 -1.31 11.03 6.63
CA LYS A 32 -2.04 11.25 7.89
C LYS A 32 -1.10 11.43 9.07
N LEU A 33 -0.06 10.62 9.18
CA LEU A 33 0.78 10.51 10.37
C LEU A 33 2.07 11.33 10.28
N TYR A 34 2.58 11.57 9.08
CA TYR A 34 3.92 12.13 8.91
C TYR A 34 3.91 13.41 8.08
N ASN A 35 4.71 14.39 8.50
CA ASN A 35 5.00 15.58 7.71
C ASN A 35 6.15 15.28 6.73
N VAL A 36 5.85 14.57 5.65
CA VAL A 36 6.82 14.08 4.66
C VAL A 36 6.62 14.75 3.31
N SER A 37 7.72 15.11 2.64
CA SER A 37 7.66 15.69 1.29
C SER A 37 7.14 14.66 0.28
N LYS A 38 6.58 15.11 -0.85
CA LYS A 38 6.13 14.18 -1.90
C LYS A 38 7.28 13.41 -2.55
N ALA A 39 8.48 14.00 -2.57
CA ALA A 39 9.68 13.33 -3.07
C ALA A 39 10.07 12.18 -2.15
N ASP A 40 10.10 12.41 -0.84
CA ASP A 40 10.44 11.40 0.16
C ASP A 40 9.37 10.30 0.24
N MET A 41 8.09 10.68 0.17
CA MET A 41 6.97 9.75 0.08
C MET A 41 7.12 8.78 -1.10
N ARG A 42 7.57 9.27 -2.26
CA ARG A 42 7.88 8.42 -3.42
C ARG A 42 9.02 7.45 -3.13
N LEU A 43 10.10 7.92 -2.51
CA LEU A 43 11.25 7.09 -2.18
C LEU A 43 10.86 5.96 -1.21
N ILE A 44 10.15 6.31 -0.14
CA ILE A 44 9.64 5.35 0.86
C ILE A 44 8.73 4.32 0.19
N PHE A 45 7.77 4.76 -0.62
CA PHE A 45 6.87 3.87 -1.35
C PHE A 45 7.62 2.92 -2.28
N ASN A 46 8.56 3.44 -3.08
CA ASN A 46 9.38 2.63 -3.99
C ASN A 46 10.24 1.61 -3.23
N GLN A 47 10.73 1.97 -2.04
CA GLN A 47 11.52 1.08 -1.19
C GLN A 47 10.66 -0.05 -0.62
N MET A 48 9.47 0.26 -0.08
CA MET A 48 8.55 -0.74 0.48
C MET A 48 8.10 -1.76 -0.58
N PHE A 49 7.73 -1.28 -1.77
CA PHE A 49 7.15 -2.12 -2.82
C PHE A 49 8.13 -2.47 -3.94
N ARG A 50 9.45 -2.34 -3.71
CA ARG A 50 10.49 -2.50 -4.73
C ARG A 50 10.34 -3.78 -5.56
N ARG A 51 10.15 -4.92 -4.90
CA ARG A 51 10.04 -6.23 -5.57
C ARG A 51 8.82 -6.27 -6.50
N ARG A 52 7.65 -5.86 -6.00
CA ARG A 52 6.40 -5.84 -6.78
C ARG A 52 6.53 -4.90 -7.98
N LEU A 53 7.04 -3.69 -7.76
CA LEU A 53 7.26 -2.70 -8.81
C LEU A 53 8.22 -3.22 -9.89
N GLN A 54 9.30 -3.89 -9.51
CA GLN A 54 10.22 -4.51 -10.47
C GLN A 54 9.55 -5.61 -11.29
N HIS A 55 8.71 -6.46 -10.68
CA HIS A 55 7.93 -7.47 -11.40
C HIS A 55 6.92 -6.86 -12.39
N GLU A 56 6.40 -5.67 -12.11
CA GLU A 56 5.52 -4.93 -13.00
C GLU A 56 6.25 -4.14 -14.09
N GLY A 57 7.60 -4.19 -14.12
CA GLY A 57 8.42 -3.49 -15.12
C GLY A 57 8.91 -2.10 -14.70
N PHE A 58 8.74 -1.70 -13.45
CA PHE A 58 9.25 -0.43 -12.91
C PHE A 58 10.61 -0.65 -12.21
N SER A 59 11.70 -0.69 -12.99
CA SER A 59 13.06 -0.89 -12.45
C SER A 59 13.47 0.16 -11.41
N GLU A 60 13.09 1.42 -11.65
CA GLU A 60 13.36 2.60 -10.79
C GLU A 60 12.19 2.94 -9.85
N GLY A 61 11.16 2.09 -9.81
CA GLY A 61 9.90 2.33 -9.12
C GLY A 61 8.99 3.36 -9.81
N VAL A 62 7.96 3.83 -9.10
CA VAL A 62 6.99 4.77 -9.68
C VAL A 62 7.52 6.20 -9.69
N SER A 63 7.04 6.98 -10.66
CA SER A 63 7.41 8.40 -10.80
C SER A 63 6.79 9.28 -9.72
N LEU A 64 7.38 10.45 -9.47
CA LEU A 64 6.81 11.44 -8.56
C LEU A 64 5.43 11.93 -9.02
N THR A 65 5.24 12.09 -10.33
CA THR A 65 3.96 12.48 -10.92
C THR A 65 2.90 11.41 -10.66
N THR A 66 3.25 10.13 -10.77
CA THR A 66 2.37 9.00 -10.46
C THR A 66 1.90 9.03 -9.00
N ILE A 67 2.82 9.25 -8.05
CA ILE A 67 2.47 9.40 -6.62
C ILE A 67 1.56 10.60 -6.38
N ARG A 68 1.88 11.78 -6.97
CA ARG A 68 1.06 12.99 -6.82
C ARG A 68 -0.35 12.78 -7.35
N SER A 69 -0.48 12.22 -8.56
CA SER A 69 -1.76 11.91 -9.18
C SER A 69 -2.57 10.93 -8.33
N GLN A 70 -1.93 9.90 -7.78
CA GLN A 70 -2.63 8.94 -6.94
C GLN A 70 -3.10 9.55 -5.62
N VAL A 71 -2.27 10.33 -4.94
CA VAL A 71 -2.70 11.02 -3.70
C VAL A 71 -3.84 12.00 -3.99
N ALA A 72 -3.80 12.74 -5.10
CA ALA A 72 -4.89 13.62 -5.51
C ALA A 72 -6.16 12.83 -5.81
N HIS A 73 -6.02 11.68 -6.47
CA HIS A 73 -7.12 10.77 -6.78
C HIS A 73 -7.79 10.23 -5.52
N LEU A 74 -7.00 9.77 -4.54
CA LEU A 74 -7.50 9.28 -3.24
C LEU A 74 -8.27 10.36 -2.48
N LYS A 75 -7.75 11.59 -2.47
CA LYS A 75 -8.45 12.75 -1.87
C LYS A 75 -9.77 13.06 -2.55
N ARG A 76 -9.82 12.94 -3.89
CA ARG A 76 -11.01 13.29 -4.68
C ARG A 76 -12.12 12.25 -4.56
N ILE A 77 -11.78 10.95 -4.61
CA ILE A 77 -12.79 9.90 -4.50
C ILE A 77 -13.49 9.98 -3.14
N GLY A 78 -12.75 10.30 -2.08
CA GLY A 78 -13.34 10.55 -0.75
C GLY A 78 -14.19 9.38 -0.27
N MET A 79 -13.85 8.14 -0.66
CA MET A 79 -14.51 6.91 -0.26
C MET A 79 -13.47 5.81 -0.02
N GLY A 80 -13.81 4.84 0.82
CA GLY A 80 -12.99 3.66 1.11
C GLY A 80 -11.92 3.90 2.19
N GLU A 81 -10.87 3.06 2.17
CA GLU A 81 -9.83 3.02 3.20
C GLU A 81 -9.14 4.38 3.42
N TYR A 82 -8.92 5.17 2.36
CA TYR A 82 -8.31 6.49 2.50
C TYR A 82 -9.14 7.39 3.41
N GLN A 83 -10.45 7.51 3.17
CA GLN A 83 -11.33 8.34 3.99
C GLN A 83 -11.42 7.80 5.41
N ALA A 84 -11.55 6.48 5.59
CA ALA A 84 -11.61 5.86 6.90
C ALA A 84 -10.38 6.25 7.75
N ILE A 85 -9.18 6.14 7.20
CA ILE A 85 -7.93 6.53 7.88
C ILE A 85 -7.86 8.04 8.12
N GLN A 86 -8.27 8.86 7.14
CA GLN A 86 -8.24 10.32 7.33
C GLN A 86 -9.21 10.79 8.43
N SER A 87 -10.33 10.09 8.62
CA SER A 87 -11.35 10.39 9.62
C SER A 87 -11.00 9.95 11.04
N MET A 88 -10.04 9.04 11.22
CA MET A 88 -9.57 8.62 12.54
C MET A 88 -8.78 9.74 13.24
N SER A 89 -8.70 9.73 14.58
CA SER A 89 -7.74 10.56 15.30
C SER A 89 -6.30 10.13 14.97
N LEU A 90 -5.32 10.98 15.27
CA LEU A 90 -3.92 10.61 15.02
C LEU A 90 -3.49 9.45 15.93
N GLU A 91 -3.97 9.45 17.17
CA GLU A 91 -3.78 8.39 18.16
C GLU A 91 -4.40 7.07 17.70
N ASP A 92 -5.68 7.08 17.32
CA ASP A 92 -6.35 5.85 16.86
C ASP A 92 -5.66 5.30 15.61
N THR A 93 -5.23 6.17 14.70
CA THR A 93 -4.48 5.76 13.50
C THR A 93 -3.14 5.15 13.89
N TYR A 94 -2.45 5.72 14.87
CA TYR A 94 -1.17 5.22 15.36
C TYR A 94 -1.32 3.81 15.96
N GLU A 95 -2.35 3.60 16.76
CA GLU A 95 -2.62 2.34 17.45
C GLU A 95 -3.18 1.26 16.53
N SER A 96 -3.96 1.63 15.51
CA SER A 96 -4.64 0.67 14.62
C SER A 96 -3.75 0.10 13.53
N PHE A 97 -2.65 0.77 13.17
CA PHE A 97 -1.77 0.36 12.06
C PHE A 97 -0.29 0.22 12.48
N PRO A 98 0.03 -0.57 13.51
CA PRO A 98 1.40 -0.67 14.03
C PRO A 98 2.35 -1.34 13.03
N ILE A 99 1.86 -2.34 12.27
CA ILE A 99 2.66 -3.09 11.30
C ILE A 99 3.04 -2.19 10.12
N GLU A 100 2.06 -1.55 9.47
CA GLU A 100 2.31 -0.68 8.34
C GLU A 100 3.17 0.53 8.74
N ARG A 101 2.96 1.09 9.94
CA ARG A 101 3.85 2.13 10.50
C ARG A 101 5.28 1.65 10.62
N GLY A 102 5.50 0.47 11.22
CA GLY A 102 6.83 -0.11 11.38
C GLY A 102 7.53 -0.31 10.03
N GLN A 103 6.80 -0.75 9.01
CA GLN A 103 7.35 -0.90 7.65
C GLN A 103 7.70 0.45 7.01
N ILE A 104 6.85 1.47 7.18
CA ILE A 104 7.13 2.84 6.71
C ILE A 104 8.38 3.40 7.39
N GLU A 105 8.48 3.24 8.72
CA GLU A 105 9.59 3.75 9.53
C GLU A 105 10.90 3.05 9.17
N ALA A 106 10.88 1.71 9.03
CA ALA A 106 12.05 0.93 8.59
C ALA A 106 12.48 1.30 7.15
N ALA A 107 11.53 1.51 6.24
CA ALA A 107 11.83 1.95 4.89
C ALA A 107 12.46 3.35 4.86
N ALA A 108 11.91 4.29 5.62
CA ALA A 108 12.46 5.64 5.74
C ALA A 108 13.86 5.64 6.37
N GLU A 109 14.07 4.85 7.42
CA GLU A 109 15.37 4.67 8.08
C GLU A 109 16.41 4.13 7.09
N SER A 110 16.06 3.10 6.29
CA SER A 110 16.96 2.54 5.28
C SER A 110 17.36 3.54 4.18
N LEU A 111 16.57 4.59 3.99
CA LEU A 111 16.81 5.67 3.03
C LEU A 111 17.47 6.90 3.67
N GLY A 112 17.69 6.90 4.99
CA GLY A 112 18.19 8.07 5.74
C GLY A 112 17.18 9.22 5.80
N ILE A 113 15.88 8.93 5.67
CA ILE A 113 14.80 9.93 5.70
C ILE A 113 14.26 10.05 7.13
N SER A 114 14.38 11.23 7.72
CA SER A 114 13.81 11.54 9.03
C SER A 114 12.30 11.75 8.94
N LEU A 115 11.52 10.86 9.54
CA LEU A 115 10.06 11.02 9.64
C LEU A 115 9.69 11.91 10.83
N LEU A 116 8.97 13.00 10.57
CA LEU A 116 8.40 13.86 11.59
C LEU A 116 6.93 13.50 11.79
N LEU A 117 6.58 12.99 12.97
CA LEU A 117 5.19 12.73 13.32
C LEU A 117 4.42 14.04 13.43
N LEU A 118 3.22 14.05 12.85
CA LEU A 118 2.26 15.12 13.04
C LEU A 118 1.80 15.09 14.50
N GLN A 119 1.98 16.21 15.19
CA GLN A 119 1.52 16.36 16.56
C GLN A 119 0.03 16.65 16.55
N VAL A 120 -0.68 16.03 17.49
CA VAL A 120 -2.06 16.36 17.81
C VAL A 120 -2.03 17.80 18.29
N LYS A 121 -2.56 18.70 17.48
CA LYS A 121 -2.82 20.06 17.96
C LYS A 121 -4.00 19.91 18.89
N ASP A 122 -3.76 20.06 20.18
CA ASP A 122 -4.83 20.17 21.15
C ASP A 122 -5.67 21.41 20.76
N ASP A 123 -6.83 21.18 20.14
CA ASP A 123 -7.74 22.22 19.60
C ASP A 123 -8.36 23.11 20.70
N ASN A 124 -7.86 23.06 21.93
CA ASN A 124 -8.35 23.85 23.05
C ASN A 124 -7.77 25.28 23.14
N THR A 125 -7.04 25.73 22.11
CA THR A 125 -6.66 27.14 21.95
C THR A 125 -7.35 27.75 20.74
N ARG A 126 -8.63 28.12 20.93
CA ARG A 126 -9.30 29.14 20.11
C ARG A 126 -8.49 30.45 20.17
N SER A 127 -7.62 30.66 19.20
CA SER A 127 -7.05 31.97 18.92
C SER A 127 -7.08 32.19 17.40
N ASN A 128 -7.88 33.18 17.00
CA ASN A 128 -7.84 33.80 15.69
C ASN A 128 -6.39 34.10 15.29
N GLY A 129 -5.91 33.50 14.21
CA GLY A 129 -4.57 33.82 13.72
C GLY A 129 -4.27 33.12 12.41
N PHE A 130 -4.38 33.89 11.33
CA PHE A 130 -3.76 33.70 10.03
C PHE A 130 -2.65 32.62 9.98
N TYR A 131 -2.78 31.67 9.05
CA TYR A 131 -1.76 30.67 8.75
C TYR A 131 -0.49 31.35 8.20
N ASN A 132 0.41 31.77 9.09
CA ASN A 132 1.81 31.98 8.77
C ASN A 132 2.52 30.62 8.81
N TYR A 133 2.91 30.15 7.63
CA TYR A 133 3.95 29.14 7.48
C TYR A 133 5.29 29.80 7.84
N ASP A 134 5.59 29.92 9.13
CA ASP A 134 6.91 30.33 9.60
C ASP A 134 7.55 29.24 10.46
N ASN A 135 8.45 28.53 9.78
CA ASN A 135 9.69 27.95 10.25
C ASN A 135 10.08 28.29 11.70
N ARG A 136 9.98 27.31 12.63
CA ARG A 136 10.83 27.28 13.84
C ARG A 136 10.85 25.92 14.52
N GLU A 137 12.08 25.40 14.61
CA GLU A 137 12.60 24.44 15.58
C GLU A 137 11.93 23.06 15.61
N ALA A 138 12.38 22.23 14.67
CA ALA A 138 12.33 20.78 14.82
C ALA A 138 12.96 20.38 16.16
N ARG A 139 12.12 20.02 17.14
CA ARG A 139 12.54 19.14 18.23
C ARG A 139 12.90 17.80 17.62
N THR A 140 14.17 17.61 17.29
CA THR A 140 14.79 16.32 17.00
C THR A 140 14.68 15.45 18.24
N ARG A 141 13.53 14.78 18.41
CA ARG A 141 13.49 13.59 19.26
C ARG A 141 14.26 12.51 18.50
N SER A 142 15.55 12.43 18.78
CA SER A 142 16.36 11.24 18.55
C SER A 142 15.68 10.10 19.31
N MET A 143 14.81 9.35 18.62
CA MET A 143 14.28 8.11 19.15
C MET A 143 15.42 7.11 19.08
N THR A 144 16.13 6.99 20.21
CA THR A 144 17.08 5.92 20.45
C THR A 144 16.34 4.61 20.20
N ALA A 145 16.80 3.87 19.19
CA ALA A 145 16.24 2.60 18.75
C ALA A 145 15.97 1.70 19.95
N ARG A 146 14.69 1.51 20.28
CA ARG A 146 14.27 0.33 21.04
C ARG A 146 14.44 -0.83 20.08
N SER A 147 15.51 -1.59 20.29
CA SER A 147 15.75 -2.90 19.72
C SER A 147 14.48 -3.73 19.87
N TRP A 148 13.70 -3.82 18.78
CA TRP A 148 12.61 -4.77 18.65
C TRP A 148 13.26 -6.10 18.29
N ILE A 149 13.53 -6.86 19.36
CA ILE A 149 13.64 -8.30 19.47
C ILE A 149 13.41 -9.04 18.13
N ASP A 150 14.46 -9.69 17.66
CA ASP A 150 14.46 -10.69 16.59
C ASP A 150 13.33 -11.71 16.79
N TYR A 151 12.26 -11.59 16.01
CA TYR A 151 11.36 -12.70 15.73
C TYR A 151 11.83 -13.38 14.44
N THR A 152 12.89 -14.17 14.58
CA THR A 152 13.21 -15.24 13.63
C THR A 152 13.25 -16.57 14.37
N ASP A 153 12.13 -16.95 14.99
CA ASP A 153 11.92 -18.36 15.33
C ASP A 153 11.31 -19.08 14.12
N ALA A 154 12.22 -19.50 13.24
CA ALA A 154 11.93 -20.41 12.16
C ALA A 154 11.93 -21.85 12.72
N THR A 155 10.82 -22.27 13.33
CA THR A 155 10.52 -23.70 13.46
C THR A 155 9.83 -24.17 12.18
N VAL A 156 10.66 -24.50 11.19
CA VAL A 156 10.28 -25.33 10.05
C VAL A 156 9.84 -26.68 10.61
N THR A 157 8.54 -26.84 10.83
CA THR A 157 7.94 -28.13 11.09
C THR A 157 7.68 -28.75 9.73
N GLU A 158 8.51 -29.73 9.36
CA GLU A 158 8.32 -30.55 8.17
C GLU A 158 6.92 -31.17 8.18
N PRO A 159 6.09 -30.98 7.14
CA PRO A 159 4.87 -31.77 7.00
C PRO A 159 5.27 -33.19 6.60
N ASP A 160 5.06 -34.13 7.53
CA ASP A 160 5.19 -35.55 7.31
C ASP A 160 4.26 -35.99 6.18
N SER A 161 4.87 -36.25 5.02
CA SER A 161 4.21 -36.65 3.78
C SER A 161 3.80 -38.11 3.88
N SER A 162 2.68 -38.38 4.54
CA SER A 162 1.97 -39.66 4.43
C SER A 162 1.04 -39.63 3.21
N TYR A 163 1.53 -40.22 2.12
CA TYR A 163 0.75 -40.58 0.94
C TYR A 163 -0.40 -41.51 1.37
N ILE A 164 -1.64 -41.05 1.24
CA ILE A 164 -2.83 -41.90 1.32
C ILE A 164 -3.40 -41.95 -0.09
N ASP A 165 -3.01 -42.99 -0.84
CA ASP A 165 -3.70 -43.37 -2.06
C ASP A 165 -5.12 -43.79 -1.70
N SER A 166 -6.10 -42.98 -2.10
CA SER A 166 -7.51 -43.34 -2.07
C SER A 166 -8.00 -43.33 -3.50
N ASP A 167 -7.89 -44.49 -4.13
CA ASP A 167 -8.64 -44.87 -5.33
C ASP A 167 -10.13 -44.61 -5.08
N SER A 168 -10.69 -43.63 -5.78
CA SER A 168 -12.14 -43.52 -5.90
C SER A 168 -12.51 -43.39 -7.36
N SER A 169 -12.82 -44.56 -7.92
CA SER A 169 -13.34 -44.78 -9.25
C SER A 169 -14.68 -44.06 -9.39
N GLY A 170 -14.68 -42.90 -10.07
CA GLY A 170 -15.89 -42.20 -10.47
C GLY A 170 -16.65 -43.03 -11.51
N SER A 171 -17.67 -43.76 -11.04
CA SER A 171 -18.61 -44.51 -11.86
C SER A 171 -19.47 -43.56 -12.69
N TRP A 172 -19.46 -43.75 -14.00
CA TRP A 172 -20.35 -43.07 -14.95
C TRP A 172 -21.78 -43.59 -14.77
N HIS A 173 -22.69 -42.73 -14.33
CA HIS A 173 -24.13 -43.03 -14.34
C HIS A 173 -24.81 -42.11 -15.36
N THR A 174 -24.95 -42.61 -16.59
CA THR A 174 -25.85 -42.06 -17.61
C THR A 174 -27.26 -42.54 -17.31
N GLN A 175 -28.11 -41.67 -16.76
CA GLN A 175 -29.55 -41.90 -16.75
C GLN A 175 -30.11 -41.54 -18.12
N SER A 176 -30.68 -42.56 -18.75
CA SER A 176 -31.59 -42.42 -19.88
C SER A 176 -32.97 -42.20 -19.29
N GLU A 177 -33.62 -41.08 -19.63
CA GLU A 177 -35.07 -40.95 -19.49
C GLU A 177 -35.65 -40.80 -20.88
N GLU A 178 -36.16 -41.93 -21.36
CA GLU A 178 -37.30 -42.01 -22.25
C GLU A 178 -38.52 -41.49 -21.47
N GLU A 179 -39.29 -40.56 -22.04
CA GLU A 179 -40.74 -40.65 -21.87
C GLU A 179 -41.46 -40.12 -23.11
N GLU A 180 -42.25 -41.04 -23.65
CA GLU A 180 -43.11 -40.97 -24.80
C GLU A 180 -44.38 -40.13 -24.56
N ASP A 181 -44.94 -39.70 -25.69
CA ASP A 181 -46.38 -39.65 -26.01
C ASP A 181 -47.32 -38.58 -25.41
N ALA A 182 -47.78 -37.76 -26.37
CA ALA A 182 -49.17 -37.52 -26.75
C ALA A 182 -50.19 -37.06 -25.68
N TYR A 183 -50.89 -35.96 -25.95
CA TYR A 183 -52.30 -35.97 -26.40
C TYR A 183 -52.86 -34.53 -26.51
N HIS A 184 -53.66 -34.34 -27.58
CA HIS A 184 -54.62 -33.28 -27.91
C HIS A 184 -54.17 -31.95 -28.54
#